data_AF-A0A2D7DY00-F1
#
_entry.id   AF-A0A2D7DY00-F1
#
_cell.length_a   1.000
_cell.length_b   1.000
_cell.length_c   1.000
_cell.angle_alpha   90.00
_cell.angle_beta   90.00
_cell.angle_gamma   90.00
#
_symmetry.space_group_name_H-M   'P 1'
#
loop_
_entity.id
_entity.type
_entity.pdbx_description
1 polymer ?
#
loop_
_entity_poly.entity_id
_entity_poly.type
_entity_poly.pdbx_seq_one_letter_code
_entity_poly.pdbx_strand_id
1 'polypeptide(L)' 'MVKVLIFIFALLIFVSIFFFTKKISKRSSLLNLVFIFLIFLSLVVFFINNKNESEKKYYPPKFDGEIVIPGYFDEN' A
#
# COMPACT_ATOMS: atom_id res chain seq x y z
N MET A 1 8.46 5.76 1.59
CA MET A 1 8.73 5.55 3.03
C MET A 1 7.51 5.79 3.91
N VAL A 2 6.78 6.92 3.77
CA VAL A 2 5.57 7.22 4.58
C VAL A 2 4.50 6.12 4.51
N LYS A 3 4.25 5.53 3.33
CA LYS A 3 3.29 4.41 3.15
C LYS A 3 3.65 3.17 3.97
N VAL A 4 4.94 2.87 4.11
CA VAL A 4 5.45 1.74 4.92
C VAL A 4 5.27 2.03 6.41
N LEU A 5 5.51 3.27 6.83
CA LEU A 5 5.26 3.72 8.21
C LEU A 5 3.78 3.60 8.59
N ILE A 6 2.87 4.00 7.69
CA ILE A 6 1.41 3.84 7.89
C ILE A 6 1.04 2.38 8.08
N PHE A 7 1.62 1.47 7.30
CA PHE A 7 1.39 0.05 7.44
C PHE A 7 1.90 -0.51 8.77
N ILE A 8 3.11 -0.14 9.19
CA ILE A 8 3.68 -0.56 10.48
C ILE A 8 2.79 -0.06 11.63
N PHE A 9 2.29 1.17 11.57
CA PHE A 9 1.38 1.72 12.57
C PHE A 9 0.05 0.96 12.62
N ALA A 10 -0.55 0.67 11.45
CA ALA A 10 -1.78 -0.10 11.37
C ALA A 10 -1.61 -1.51 11.96
N LEU A 11 -0.47 -2.16 11.69
CA LEU A 11 -0.15 -3.48 12.20
C LEU A 11 0.04 -3.48 13.72
N LEU A 12 0.67 -2.45 14.29
CA LEU A 12 0.79 -2.27 15.74
C LEU A 12 -0.57 -2.09 16.43
N ILE A 13 -1.46 -1.28 15.85
CA ILE A 13 -2.84 -1.11 16.35
C ILE A 13 -3.56 -2.46 16.34
N PHE A 14 -3.41 -3.22 15.26
CA PHE A 14 -4.04 -4.53 15.10
C PHE A 14 -3.59 -5.54 16.14
N VAL A 15 -2.28 -5.63 16.37
CA VAL A 15 -1.68 -6.50 17.40
C VAL A 15 -2.15 -6.07 18.78
N SER A 16 -2.20 -4.77 19.06
CA SER A 16 -2.71 -4.23 20.33
C SER A 16 -4.16 -4.65 20.57
N ILE A 17 -5.05 -4.44 19.59
CA ILE A 17 -6.46 -4.87 19.66
C ILE A 17 -6.52 -6.38 19.92
N PHE A 18 -5.75 -7.19 19.18
CA PHE A 18 -5.72 -8.64 19.38
C PHE A 18 -5.36 -9.05 20.82
N PHE A 19 -4.35 -8.41 21.43
CA PHE A 19 -3.99 -8.68 22.83
C PHE A 19 -5.10 -8.31 23.82
N PHE A 20 -5.79 -7.19 23.63
CA PHE A 20 -6.89 -6.78 24.50
C PHE A 20 -8.14 -7.66 24.36
N THR A 21 -8.40 -8.17 23.15
CA THR A 21 -9.57 -9.01 22.85
C THR A 21 -9.48 -10.41 23.45
N LYS A 22 -8.29 -10.87 23.85
CA LYS A 22 -8.09 -12.18 24.51
C LYS A 22 -8.81 -12.31 25.86
N LYS A 23 -9.12 -11.19 26.53
CA LYS A 23 -9.84 -11.17 27.84
C LYS A 23 -11.36 -11.05 27.72
N ILE A 24 -11.89 -10.96 26.50
CA ILE A 24 -13.28 -10.63 26.21
C ILE A 24 -14.07 -11.92 25.88
N SER A 25 -15.33 -11.99 26.32
CA SER A 25 -16.18 -13.19 26.21
C SER A 25 -16.24 -13.78 24.79
N LYS A 26 -16.51 -15.10 24.67
CA LYS A 26 -16.63 -15.81 23.37
C LYS A 26 -17.53 -15.11 22.35
N ARG A 27 -18.64 -14.47 22.78
CA ARG A 27 -19.57 -13.76 21.87
C ARG A 27 -18.95 -12.52 21.24
N SER A 28 -18.14 -11.79 21.99
CA SER A 28 -17.47 -10.57 21.53
C SER A 28 -16.15 -10.84 20.82
N SER A 29 -15.56 -12.03 20.98
CA SER A 29 -14.40 -12.48 20.19
C SER A 29 -14.70 -12.57 18.69
N LEU A 30 -15.88 -13.06 18.29
CA LEU A 30 -16.30 -13.12 16.88
C LEU A 30 -16.41 -11.73 16.24
N LEU A 31 -17.02 -10.77 16.94
CA LEU A 31 -17.14 -9.39 16.46
C LEU A 31 -15.77 -8.74 16.28
N ASN A 32 -14.84 -8.96 17.21
CA ASN A 32 -13.48 -8.46 17.10
C ASN A 32 -12.75 -9.05 15.89
N LEU A 33 -12.96 -10.34 15.61
CA LEU A 33 -12.37 -11.03 14.46
C LEU A 33 -12.90 -10.47 13.13
N VAL A 34 -14.21 -10.16 13.06
CA VAL A 34 -14.81 -9.48 11.90
C VAL A 34 -14.22 -8.08 11.71
N PHE A 35 -14.07 -7.29 12.78
CA PHE A 35 -13.45 -5.96 12.71
C PHE A 35 -11.99 -6.01 12.23
N ILE A 36 -11.23 -6.94 12.78
CA ILE A 36 -9.86 -7.28 12.35
C ILE A 36 -9.85 -7.61 10.85
N PHE A 37 -10.75 -8.48 10.40
CA PHE A 37 -10.82 -8.85 8.98
C PHE A 37 -11.12 -7.63 8.07
N LEU A 38 -12.03 -6.75 8.48
CA LEU A 38 -12.36 -5.54 7.71
C LEU A 38 -11.19 -4.55 7.62
N ILE A 39 -10.46 -4.34 8.72
CA ILE A 39 -9.25 -3.49 8.73
C ILE A 39 -8.19 -4.10 7.81
N PHE A 40 -7.99 -5.41 7.87
CA PHE A 40 -7.06 -6.11 6.98
C PHE A 40 -7.45 -5.97 5.51
N LEU A 41 -8.73 -6.15 5.19
CA LEU A 41 -9.25 -5.98 3.84
C LEU A 41 -9.01 -4.56 3.31
N SER A 42 -9.25 -3.53 4.14
CA SER A 42 -8.99 -2.13 3.80
C SER A 42 -7.51 -1.88 3.50
N LEU A 43 -6.59 -2.46 4.29
CA LEU A 43 -5.15 -2.39 4.01
C LEU A 43 -4.80 -3.06 2.67
N VAL A 44 -5.33 -4.25 2.40
CA VAL A 44 -5.09 -4.96 1.13
C VAL A 44 -5.56 -4.10 -0.06
N VAL A 45 -6.77 -3.52 0.01
CA VAL A 45 -7.29 -2.62 -1.02
C VAL A 45 -6.40 -1.38 -1.18
N PHE A 46 -5.96 -0.78 -0.07
CA PHE A 46 -5.06 0.36 -0.10
C PHE A 46 -3.73 0.05 -0.81
N PHE A 47 -3.17 -1.13 -0.61
CA PHE A 47 -1.94 -1.56 -1.29
C PHE A 47 -2.15 -1.86 -2.77
N ILE A 48 -3.25 -2.53 -3.13
CA ILE A 48 -3.57 -2.83 -4.53
C ILE A 48 -3.77 -1.54 -5.33
N ASN A 49 -4.49 -0.57 -4.76
CA ASN A 49 -4.77 0.71 -5.41
C ASN A 49 -3.58 1.68 -5.39
N ASN A 50 -2.56 1.42 -4.57
CA ASN A 50 -1.31 2.20 -4.54
C ASN A 50 -0.25 1.67 -5.52
N LYS A 51 -0.65 1.08 -6.65
CA LYS A 51 0.28 0.70 -7.70
C LYS A 51 0.88 1.96 -8.35
N ASN A 52 2.16 2.17 -8.05
CA ASN A 52 3.16 3.02 -8.71
C ASN A 52 2.62 4.13 -9.65
N GLU A 53 2.41 5.32 -9.10
CA GLU A 53 2.39 6.58 -9.88
C GLU A 53 3.75 6.90 -10.56
N SER A 54 4.79 6.08 -10.37
CA SER A 54 6.17 6.49 -10.61
C SER A 54 6.93 5.67 -11.66
N GLU A 55 6.28 4.83 -12.45
CA GLU A 55 6.94 4.23 -13.61
C GLU A 55 6.66 5.05 -14.87
N LYS A 56 6.90 6.37 -14.80
CA LYS A 56 7.05 7.16 -16.02
C LYS A 56 8.19 6.52 -16.82
N LYS A 57 7.84 5.88 -17.94
CA LYS A 57 8.81 5.13 -18.74
C LYS A 57 9.81 6.11 -19.34
N TYR A 58 11.06 6.02 -18.94
CA TYR A 58 12.10 6.90 -19.47
C TYR A 58 12.54 6.42 -20.87
N TYR A 59 12.47 7.31 -21.85
CA TYR A 59 13.05 7.11 -23.17
C TYR A 59 14.38 7.86 -23.25
N PRO A 60 15.51 7.16 -23.45
CA PRO A 60 16.81 7.80 -23.58
C PRO A 60 16.90 8.61 -24.88
N PRO A 61 17.76 9.65 -24.93
CA PRO A 61 18.01 10.40 -26.15
C PRO A 61 18.55 9.49 -27.27
N LYS A 62 18.17 9.79 -28.51
CA LYS A 62 18.55 9.00 -29.68
C LYS A 62 18.97 9.91 -30.83
N PHE A 63 20.01 9.51 -31.56
CA PHE A 63 20.43 10.16 -32.80
C PHE A 63 19.78 9.45 -33.99
N ASP A 64 19.17 10.20 -34.92
CA ASP A 64 18.47 9.65 -36.08
C ASP A 64 19.29 9.65 -37.38
N GLY A 65 20.48 10.26 -37.36
CA GLY A 65 21.34 10.44 -38.54
C GLY A 65 21.56 11.91 -38.90
N GLU A 66 20.67 12.81 -38.48
CA GLU A 66 20.74 14.25 -38.75
C GLU A 66 20.70 15.08 -37.45
N ILE A 67 19.85 14.69 -36.49
CA ILE A 67 19.64 15.45 -35.24
C ILE A 67 19.61 14.54 -34.00
N VAL A 68 19.91 15.13 -32.84
CA VAL A 68 19.78 14.46 -31.54
C VAL A 68 18.38 14.71 -30.99
N ILE A 69 17.60 13.64 -30.81
CA ILE A 69 16.30 13.67 -30.16
C ILE A 69 16.53 13.58 -28.64
N PRO A 70 16.09 14.58 -27.85
CA PRO A 70 16.27 14.57 -26.40
C PRO A 70 15.45 13.46 -25.74
N GLY A 71 15.96 12.91 -24.63
CA GLY A 71 15.25 11.93 -23.83
C GLY A 71 14.08 12.57 -23.08
N TYR A 72 13.04 11.79 -22.82
CA TYR A 72 11.84 12.26 -22.14
C TYR A 72 11.24 11.15 -21.26
N PHE A 73 10.40 11.54 -20.31
CA PHE A 73 9.61 10.62 -19.51
C PHE A 73 8.21 10.50 -20.12
N ASP A 74 7.74 9.27 -20.33
CA ASP A 74 6.35 9.01 -20.72
C ASP A 74 5.42 9.48 -19.59
N GLU A 75 4.49 10.38 -19.91
CA GLU A 75 3.52 10.90 -18.93
C GLU A 75 2.16 10.18 -18.96
N ASN A 76 2.03 9.13 -19.79
CA ASN A 76 0.83 8.30 -19.89
C ASN A 76 0.58 7.44 -18.64
#